data_AF-A0A1B8WIH5-F1
#
_entry.id   AF-A0A1B8WIH5-F1
#
_cell.length_a   1.000
_cell.length_b   1.000
_cell.length_c   1.000
_cell.angle_alpha   90.00
_cell.angle_beta   90.00
_cell.angle_gamma   90.00
#
_symmetry.space_group_name_H-M   'P 1'
#
loop_
_entity.id
_entity.type
_entity.pdbx_description
1 polymer ?
#
loop_
_entity_poly.entity_id
_entity_poly.type
_entity_poly.pdbx_seq_one_letter_code
_entity_poly.pdbx_strand_id
1 'polypeptide(L)'
;MVGKIIGGWMVITFSYFLTMYAMFTLYWIIFKEPIDHNWDKSGTFAGIPLLIIPYFIAGIYSNLVFVNKRAGALWISIIPVICERLLIYLIGYLLVLAGGDGSMNGITTMMFIRGEAAPYYTYTYIICGVISILICFIVASYKPKVNRLLH
;
A
#
# COMPACT_ATOMS: atom_id res chain seq x y z
N MET A 1 -14.14 -12.36 -15.64
CA MET A 1 -12.82 -11.70 -15.53
C MET A 1 -12.88 -10.56 -14.52
N VAL A 2 -13.80 -9.61 -14.66
CA VAL A 2 -13.99 -8.45 -13.76
C VAL A 2 -14.11 -8.84 -12.27
N GLY A 3 -14.95 -9.82 -11.93
CA GLY A 3 -15.13 -10.23 -10.52
C GLY A 3 -13.84 -10.73 -9.83
N LYS A 4 -12.93 -11.38 -10.57
CA LYS A 4 -11.63 -11.82 -10.03
C LYS A 4 -10.69 -10.62 -9.76
N ILE A 5 -10.79 -9.58 -10.58
CA ILE A 5 -9.99 -8.37 -10.42
C ILE A 5 -10.48 -7.59 -9.20
N ILE A 6 -11.80 -7.40 -9.06
CA ILE A 6 -12.41 -6.77 -7.88
C ILE A 6 -12.06 -7.55 -6.60
N GLY A 7 -12.10 -8.88 -6.65
CA GLY A 7 -11.66 -9.73 -5.53
C GLY A 7 -10.21 -9.46 -5.14
N GLY A 8 -9.31 -9.31 -6.12
CA GLY A 8 -7.92 -8.92 -5.88
C GLY A 8 -7.78 -7.53 -5.25
N TRP A 9 -8.58 -6.55 -5.67
CA TRP A 9 -8.59 -5.22 -5.05
C TRP A 9 -9.02 -5.29 -3.58
N MET A 10 -10.07 -6.07 -3.27
CA MET A 10 -10.50 -6.29 -1.89
C MET A 10 -9.41 -6.94 -1.03
N VAL A 11 -8.67 -7.90 -1.60
CA VAL A 11 -7.52 -8.53 -0.93
C VAL A 11 -6.43 -7.50 -0.61
N ILE A 12 -6.08 -6.62 -1.56
CA ILE A 12 -5.10 -5.54 -1.33
C ILE A 12 -5.60 -4.62 -0.22
N THR A 13 -6.82 -4.10 -0.34
CA THR A 13 -7.39 -3.14 0.61
C THR A 13 -7.46 -3.72 2.02
N PHE A 14 -7.94 -4.95 2.17
CA PHE A 14 -8.03 -5.60 3.48
C PHE A 14 -6.63 -5.86 4.07
N SER A 15 -5.71 -6.40 3.27
CA SER A 15 -4.32 -6.65 3.71
C SER A 15 -3.60 -5.37 4.09
N TYR A 16 -3.90 -4.27 3.38
CA TYR A 16 -3.38 -2.94 3.65
C TYR A 16 -3.80 -2.45 5.03
N PHE A 17 -5.11 -2.42 5.32
CA PHE A 17 -5.60 -1.98 6.62
C PHE A 17 -5.10 -2.87 7.76
N LEU A 18 -5.05 -4.19 7.56
CA LEU A 18 -4.53 -5.11 8.55
C LEU A 18 -3.03 -4.88 8.82
N THR A 19 -2.24 -4.66 7.77
CA THR A 19 -0.82 -4.34 7.88
C THR A 19 -0.61 -3.02 8.60
N MET A 20 -1.39 -1.98 8.24
CA MET A 20 -1.32 -0.67 8.86
C MET A 20 -1.60 -0.78 10.36
N TYR A 21 -2.71 -1.42 10.73
CA TYR A 21 -3.08 -1.63 12.12
C TYR A 21 -2.01 -2.39 12.92
N ALA A 22 -1.47 -3.48 12.35
CA ALA A 22 -0.44 -4.28 12.98
C ALA A 22 0.86 -3.48 13.19
N MET A 23 1.31 -2.75 12.17
CA MET A 23 2.56 -1.97 12.26
C MET A 23 2.43 -0.76 13.17
N PHE A 24 1.26 -0.10 13.22
CA PHE A 24 1.03 1.02 14.12
C PHE A 24 1.03 0.55 15.58
N THR A 25 0.35 -0.55 15.86
CA THR A 25 0.34 -1.18 17.19
C THR A 25 1.76 -1.62 17.58
N LEU A 26 2.49 -2.26 16.66
CA LEU A 26 3.85 -2.73 16.91
C LEU A 26 4.82 -1.57 17.15
N TYR A 27 4.68 -0.46 16.40
CA TYR A 27 5.49 0.75 16.59
C TYR A 27 5.32 1.28 18.02
N TRP A 28 4.08 1.44 18.46
CA TRP A 28 3.78 1.91 19.82
C TRP A 28 4.35 0.96 20.90
N ILE A 29 4.25 -0.36 20.69
CA ILE A 29 4.80 -1.35 21.63
C ILE A 29 6.32 -1.26 21.72
N ILE A 30 7.03 -1.14 20.60
CA ILE A 30 8.49 -1.16 20.53
C ILE A 30 9.09 0.18 20.97
N PHE A 31 8.59 1.28 20.42
CA PHE A 31 9.19 2.60 20.60
C PHE A 31 8.59 3.38 21.76
N LYS A 32 7.46 2.93 22.32
CA LYS A 32 6.76 3.59 23.44
C LYS A 32 6.39 5.05 23.15
N GLU A 33 6.28 5.39 21.87
CA GLU A 33 5.96 6.72 21.36
C GLU A 33 4.70 6.63 20.49
N PRO A 34 3.89 7.69 20.44
CA PRO A 34 2.79 7.76 19.49
C PRO A 34 3.35 7.92 18.07
N ILE A 35 2.57 7.49 17.08
CA ILE A 35 3.07 7.33 15.71
C ILE A 35 3.33 8.66 14.99
N ASP A 36 2.71 9.72 15.49
CA ASP A 36 2.84 11.11 15.07
C ASP A 36 4.03 11.83 15.71
N HIS A 37 4.77 11.22 16.64
CA HIS A 37 5.90 11.87 17.31
C HIS A 37 7.11 12.08 16.40
N ASN A 38 7.45 11.06 15.59
CA ASN A 38 8.59 11.12 14.67
C ASN A 38 8.18 10.54 13.31
N TRP A 39 7.69 11.42 12.44
CA TRP A 39 7.10 11.06 11.15
C TRP A 39 8.05 10.33 10.20
N ASP A 40 9.36 10.60 10.25
CA ASP A 40 10.32 9.93 9.38
C ASP A 40 10.52 8.48 9.82
N LYS A 41 10.68 8.27 11.13
CA LYS A 41 10.89 6.95 11.73
C LYS A 41 9.63 6.10 11.63
N SER A 42 8.48 6.62 12.07
CA SER A 42 7.21 5.90 12.01
C SER A 42 6.74 5.67 10.59
N GLY A 43 6.92 6.68 9.72
CA GLY A 43 6.56 6.60 8.32
C GLY A 43 7.36 5.53 7.57
N THR A 44 8.65 5.40 7.84
CA THR A 44 9.48 4.33 7.25
C THR A 44 9.12 2.96 7.82
N PHE A 45 8.94 2.87 9.14
CA PHE A 45 8.62 1.63 9.83
C PHE A 45 7.30 1.01 9.36
N ALA A 46 6.25 1.80 9.20
CA ALA A 46 4.96 1.34 8.69
C ALA A 46 4.90 1.30 7.15
N GLY A 47 5.54 2.26 6.47
CA GLY A 47 5.49 2.42 5.03
C GLY A 47 6.12 1.26 4.27
N ILE A 48 7.26 0.73 4.71
CA ILE A 48 7.92 -0.41 4.04
C ILE A 48 7.01 -1.65 4.01
N PRO A 49 6.46 -2.13 5.14
CA PRO A 49 5.49 -3.23 5.15
C PRO A 49 4.25 -2.95 4.28
N LEU A 50 3.72 -1.73 4.29
CA LEU A 50 2.54 -1.35 3.49
C LEU A 50 2.80 -1.42 1.98
N LEU A 51 4.03 -1.16 1.53
CA LEU A 51 4.42 -1.32 0.13
C LEU A 51 4.60 -2.79 -0.28
N ILE A 52 4.89 -3.67 0.66
CA ILE A 52 5.30 -5.07 0.38
C ILE A 52 4.15 -6.04 0.63
N ILE A 53 3.61 -6.09 1.85
CA ILE A 53 2.74 -7.17 2.33
C ILE A 53 1.44 -7.27 1.50
N PRO A 54 0.67 -6.18 1.28
CA PRO A 54 -0.59 -6.27 0.53
C PRO A 54 -0.38 -6.79 -0.89
N TYR A 55 0.71 -6.36 -1.53
CA TYR A 55 1.05 -6.68 -2.91
C TYR A 55 1.67 -8.08 -3.04
N PHE A 56 2.38 -8.53 -2.02
CA PHE A 56 2.83 -9.92 -1.92
C PHE A 56 1.62 -10.87 -1.85
N ILE A 57 0.66 -10.59 -0.97
CA ILE A 57 -0.57 -11.39 -0.83
C ILE A 57 -1.39 -11.35 -2.13
N ALA A 58 -1.52 -10.18 -2.75
CA ALA A 58 -2.19 -10.05 -4.05
C ALA A 58 -1.49 -10.82 -5.17
N GLY A 59 -0.15 -10.90 -5.15
CA GLY A 59 0.62 -11.73 -6.07
C GLY A 59 0.31 -13.22 -5.90
N ILE A 60 0.21 -13.70 -4.66
CA ILE A 60 -0.24 -15.08 -4.37
C ILE A 60 -1.65 -15.29 -4.90
N TYR A 61 -2.58 -14.38 -4.58
CA TYR A 61 -3.95 -14.43 -5.07
C TYR A 61 -4.01 -14.52 -6.61
N SER A 62 -3.24 -13.68 -7.30
CA SER A 62 -3.17 -13.71 -8.78
C SER A 62 -2.63 -15.05 -9.30
N ASN A 63 -1.62 -15.61 -8.63
CA ASN A 63 -1.04 -16.90 -9.01
C ASN A 63 -2.05 -18.06 -8.95
N LEU A 64 -2.98 -17.99 -7.99
CA LEU A 64 -3.99 -19.02 -7.73
C LEU A 64 -5.24 -18.86 -8.61
N VAL A 65 -5.66 -17.63 -8.89
CA VAL A 65 -7.00 -17.35 -9.44
C VAL A 65 -6.98 -17.09 -10.96
N PHE A 66 -5.86 -16.62 -11.52
CA PHE A 66 -5.76 -16.21 -12.92
C PHE A 66 -5.00 -17.23 -13.77
N VAL A 67 -5.54 -17.51 -14.96
CA VAL A 67 -4.85 -18.31 -16.00
C VAL A 67 -3.61 -17.55 -16.48
N ASN A 68 -3.77 -16.27 -16.85
CA ASN A 68 -2.66 -15.37 -17.12
C ASN A 68 -2.28 -14.59 -15.86
N LYS A 69 -1.42 -15.21 -15.03
CA LYS A 69 -1.00 -14.70 -13.72
C LYS A 69 -0.36 -13.32 -13.76
N ARG A 70 0.43 -13.04 -14.81
CA ARG A 70 1.13 -11.77 -15.00
C ARG A 70 0.17 -10.65 -15.33
N ALA A 71 -0.72 -10.88 -16.29
CA ALA A 71 -1.75 -9.90 -16.65
C ALA A 71 -2.70 -9.66 -15.46
N GLY A 72 -3.10 -10.72 -14.75
CA GLY A 72 -3.93 -10.60 -13.55
C GLY A 72 -3.27 -9.76 -12.45
N ALA A 73 -1.98 -9.98 -12.18
CA ALA A 73 -1.23 -9.25 -11.16
C ALA A 73 -1.12 -7.76 -11.50
N LEU A 74 -0.92 -7.43 -12.77
CA LEU A 74 -0.87 -6.04 -13.23
C LEU A 74 -2.21 -5.32 -12.97
N TRP A 75 -3.32 -5.90 -13.42
CA TRP A 75 -4.65 -5.30 -13.25
C TRP A 75 -5.10 -5.18 -11.80
N ILE A 76 -4.72 -6.16 -10.97
CA ILE A 76 -5.04 -6.13 -9.54
C ILE A 76 -4.20 -5.09 -8.80
N SER A 77 -2.94 -4.85 -9.18
CA SER A 77 -2.05 -3.96 -8.44
C SER A 77 -2.10 -2.50 -8.90
N ILE A 78 -2.18 -2.23 -10.20
CA ILE A 78 -2.01 -0.86 -10.72
C ILE A 78 -3.10 0.10 -10.24
N ILE A 79 -4.35 -0.34 -10.24
CA ILE A 79 -5.50 0.49 -9.85
C ILE A 79 -5.42 0.84 -8.36
N PRO A 80 -5.30 -0.13 -7.43
CA PRO A 80 -5.10 0.19 -6.02
C PRO A 80 -3.89 1.08 -5.75
N VAL A 81 -2.73 0.83 -6.35
CA VAL A 81 -1.52 1.67 -6.15
C VAL A 81 -1.78 3.14 -6.46
N ILE A 82 -2.39 3.40 -7.61
CA ILE A 82 -2.65 4.75 -8.09
C ILE A 82 -3.80 5.38 -7.28
N CYS A 83 -4.93 4.68 -7.17
CA CYS A 83 -6.11 5.18 -6.49
C CYS A 83 -5.83 5.48 -5.01
N GLU A 84 -5.15 4.60 -4.29
CA GLU A 84 -4.78 4.80 -2.89
C GLU A 84 -3.98 6.10 -2.71
N ARG A 85 -2.93 6.30 -3.52
CA ARG A 85 -2.09 7.50 -3.41
C ARG A 85 -2.84 8.77 -3.74
N LEU A 86 -3.64 8.75 -4.81
CA LEU A 86 -4.44 9.90 -5.21
C LEU A 86 -5.54 10.21 -4.19
N LEU A 87 -6.18 9.19 -3.62
CA LEU A 87 -7.22 9.36 -2.61
C LEU A 87 -6.67 9.95 -1.32
N ILE A 88 -5.53 9.45 -0.82
CA ILE A 88 -4.89 10.02 0.38
C ILE A 88 -4.52 11.49 0.14
N TYR A 89 -3.93 11.81 -1.02
CA TYR A 89 -3.61 13.19 -1.37
C TYR A 89 -4.86 14.07 -1.48
N LEU A 90 -5.90 13.59 -2.15
CA LEU A 90 -7.16 14.31 -2.33
C LEU A 90 -7.85 14.59 -0.99
N ILE A 91 -7.91 13.60 -0.10
CA ILE A 91 -8.48 13.76 1.24
C ILE A 91 -7.71 14.83 2.01
N GLY A 92 -6.37 14.75 2.02
CA GLY A 92 -5.54 15.77 2.67
C GLY A 92 -5.73 17.17 2.08
N TYR A 93 -5.78 17.27 0.75
CA TYR A 93 -6.00 18.54 0.07
C TYR A 93 -7.36 19.16 0.42
N LEU A 94 -8.42 18.36 0.45
CA LEU A 94 -9.76 18.80 0.84
C LEU A 94 -9.82 19.24 2.30
N LEU A 95 -9.07 18.58 3.19
CA LEU A 95 -9.00 18.98 4.60
C LEU A 95 -8.25 20.30 4.81
N VAL A 96 -7.15 20.53 4.08
CA VAL A 96 -6.49 21.84 4.07
C VAL A 96 -7.44 22.92 3.52
N LEU A 97 -8.17 22.61 2.45
CA LEU A 97 -9.16 23.54 1.86
C LEU A 97 -10.30 23.88 2.84
N ALA A 98 -10.73 22.91 3.65
CA ALA A 98 -11.80 23.08 4.64
C ALA A 98 -11.40 23.88 5.90
N GLY A 99 -10.19 24.43 5.94
CA GLY A 99 -9.69 25.23 7.06
C GLY A 99 -8.64 24.53 7.92
N GLY A 100 -8.04 23.44 7.44
CA GLY A 100 -6.84 22.86 8.06
C GLY A 100 -5.63 23.78 7.96
N ASP A 101 -4.68 23.62 8.88
CA ASP A 101 -3.46 24.43 8.91
C ASP A 101 -2.58 24.17 7.68
N GLY A 102 -2.18 25.25 6.99
CA GLY A 102 -1.26 25.24 5.87
C GLY A 102 -1.76 25.98 4.63
N SER A 103 -0.84 26.38 3.75
CA SER A 103 -1.20 26.97 2.45
C SER A 103 -1.73 25.91 1.48
N MET A 104 -2.45 26.33 0.43
CA MET A 104 -2.89 25.44 -0.65
C MET A 104 -1.75 25.13 -1.64
N ASN A 105 -0.67 24.49 -1.16
CA ASN A 105 0.42 24.01 -2.01
C ASN A 105 0.73 22.54 -1.72
N GLY A 106 1.34 21.84 -2.69
CA GLY A 106 1.53 20.39 -2.58
C GLY A 106 2.45 19.97 -1.43
N ILE A 107 3.38 20.83 -1.01
CA ILE A 107 4.32 20.54 0.09
C ILE A 107 3.58 20.60 1.43
N THR A 108 2.79 21.65 1.67
CA THR A 108 2.02 21.84 2.90
C THR A 108 0.90 20.83 3.02
N THR A 109 0.20 20.50 1.92
CA THR A 109 -0.78 19.40 1.92
C THR A 109 -0.13 18.08 2.32
N MET A 110 1.07 17.80 1.82
CA MET A 110 1.77 16.56 2.15
C MET A 110 2.28 16.54 3.60
N MET A 111 2.76 17.66 4.13
CA MET A 111 3.11 17.78 5.54
C MET A 111 1.90 17.59 6.45
N PHE A 112 0.76 18.20 6.08
CA PHE A 112 -0.50 18.02 6.79
C PHE A 112 -0.93 16.55 6.83
N ILE A 113 -0.91 15.85 5.68
CA ILE A 113 -1.24 14.41 5.63
C ILE A 113 -0.34 13.60 6.55
N ARG A 114 0.97 13.88 6.55
CA ARG A 114 1.93 13.16 7.39
C ARG A 114 1.71 13.39 8.89
N GLY A 115 1.33 14.62 9.27
CA GLY A 115 1.04 14.95 10.66
C GLY A 115 -0.29 14.38 11.16
N GLU A 116 -1.34 14.46 10.33
CA GLU A 116 -2.72 14.32 10.82
C GLU A 116 -3.38 12.99 10.45
N ALA A 117 -2.96 12.30 9.39
CA ALA A 117 -3.72 11.18 8.83
C ALA A 117 -2.87 9.94 8.52
N ALA A 118 -1.76 10.12 7.83
CA ALA A 118 -0.96 9.04 7.30
C ALA A 118 0.54 9.38 7.38
N PRO A 119 1.21 9.11 8.52
CA PRO A 119 2.64 9.39 8.71
C PRO A 119 3.54 8.70 7.68
N TYR A 120 3.10 7.55 7.15
CA TYR A 120 3.77 6.79 6.10
C TYR A 120 3.66 7.42 4.70
N TYR A 121 2.79 8.41 4.49
CA TYR A 121 2.56 9.05 3.21
C TYR A 121 3.67 10.06 2.87
N THR A 122 4.83 9.52 2.50
CA THR A 122 6.05 10.26 2.17
C THR A 122 6.32 10.29 0.67
N TYR A 123 7.21 11.18 0.20
CA TYR A 123 7.60 11.20 -1.23
C TYR A 123 8.15 9.84 -1.67
N THR A 124 8.94 9.21 -0.80
CA THR A 124 9.45 7.86 -0.99
C THR A 124 8.31 6.86 -1.13
N TYR A 125 7.28 6.92 -0.27
CA TYR A 125 6.11 6.03 -0.36
C TYR A 125 5.34 6.17 -1.67
N ILE A 126 5.17 7.41 -2.15
CA ILE A 126 4.51 7.68 -3.43
C ILE A 126 5.33 7.07 -4.58
N ILE A 127 6.61 7.39 -4.67
CA ILE A 127 7.51 6.94 -5.76
C ILE A 127 7.67 5.42 -5.74
N CYS A 128 7.80 4.82 -4.56
CA CYS A 128 7.96 3.39 -4.39
C CYS A 128 6.69 2.57 -4.69
N GLY A 129 5.57 3.20 -5.09
CA GLY A 129 4.39 2.47 -5.56
C GLY A 129 4.68 1.55 -6.76
N VAL A 130 5.67 1.89 -7.58
CA VAL A 130 6.14 1.00 -8.66
C VAL A 130 6.70 -0.30 -8.10
N ILE A 131 7.38 -0.25 -6.95
CA ILE A 131 7.95 -1.43 -6.29
C ILE A 131 6.82 -2.38 -5.85
N SER A 132 5.71 -1.84 -5.34
CA SER A 132 4.52 -2.64 -5.00
C SER A 132 3.98 -3.43 -6.19
N ILE A 133 3.90 -2.81 -7.38
CA ILE A 133 3.48 -3.50 -8.62
C ILE A 133 4.48 -4.60 -8.97
N LEU A 134 5.79 -4.31 -8.90
CA LEU A 134 6.84 -5.29 -9.18
C LEU A 134 6.80 -6.49 -8.23
N ILE A 135 6.59 -6.27 -6.93
CA ILE A 135 6.44 -7.33 -5.94
C ILE A 135 5.26 -8.24 -6.31
N CYS A 136 4.09 -7.65 -6.58
CA CYS A 136 2.92 -8.41 -7.02
C CYS A 136 3.22 -9.26 -8.26
N PHE A 137 3.93 -8.69 -9.23
CA PHE A 137 4.30 -9.36 -10.47
C PHE A 137 5.28 -10.53 -10.26
N ILE A 138 6.32 -10.32 -9.44
CA ILE A 138 7.34 -11.32 -9.10
C ILE A 138 6.67 -12.50 -8.39
N VAL A 139 5.86 -12.23 -7.37
CA VAL A 139 5.18 -13.26 -6.59
C VAL A 139 4.17 -14.02 -7.44
N ALA A 140 3.41 -13.33 -8.28
CA ALA A 140 2.48 -13.96 -9.21
C ALA A 140 3.19 -14.85 -10.25
N SER A 141 4.43 -14.53 -10.60
CA SER A 141 5.24 -15.30 -11.56
C SER A 141 5.95 -16.50 -10.93
N TYR A 142 6.01 -16.58 -9.60
CA TYR A 142 6.66 -17.69 -8.91
C TYR A 142 5.87 -18.99 -9.13
N LYS A 143 6.52 -20.00 -9.72
CA LYS A 143 5.97 -21.36 -9.82
C LYS A 143 6.63 -22.21 -8.73
N PRO A 144 5.89 -22.68 -7.72
CA PRO A 144 6.45 -23.65 -6.79
C PRO A 144 6.85 -24.92 -7.55
N LYS A 145 8.08 -25.39 -7.32
CA LYS A 145 8.68 -26.56 -8.00
C LYS A 145 7.90 -27.88 -7.82
N VAL A 146 6.94 -27.95 -6.90
CA VAL A 146 6.19 -29.17 -6.56
C VAL A 146 5.33 -29.69 -7.73
N ASN A 147 4.87 -28.81 -8.64
CA ASN A 147 4.11 -29.24 -9.83
C ASN A 147 4.98 -29.82 -10.98
N ARG A 148 6.30 -29.95 -10.81
CA ARG A 148 7.17 -30.63 -11.80
C ARG A 148 7.34 -32.13 -11.54
N LEU A 149 6.85 -32.66 -10.42
CA LEU A 149 6.97 -34.09 -10.08
C LEU A 149 5.71 -34.91 -10.44
N LEU A 150 4.67 -34.26 -10.99
CA LEU A 150 3.39 -34.90 -11.35
C LEU A 150 3.10 -34.85 -12.87
N HIS A 151 4.10 -34.52 -13.69
CA HIS A 151 4.02 -34.54 -15.15
C HIS A 151 5.21 -35.28 -15.74
#